data_AF-A0A101D1V9-F1
#
_entry.id   AF-A0A101D1V9-F1
#
_cell.length_a   1.000
_cell.length_b   1.000
_cell.length_c   1.000
_cell.angle_alpha   90.00
_cell.angle_beta   90.00
_cell.angle_gamma   90.00
#
_symmetry.space_group_name_H-M   'P 1'
#
loop_
_entity.id
_entity.type
_entity.pdbx_description
1 polymer ?
#
loop_
_entity_poly.entity_id
_entity_poly.type
_entity_poly.pdbx_seq_one_letter_code
_entity_poly.pdbx_strand_id
1 'polypeptide(L)' 'AKASATCYSLIETAKANGLEPSAYIHHVLTHIADAVTLEQLETLLPWNAELPASKKAAQYG' A
#
# COMPACT_ATOMS: atom_id res chain seq x y z
N ALA A 1 1.12 -21.48 -1.33
CA ALA A 1 1.33 -20.04 -1.55
C ALA A 1 0.03 -19.30 -1.25
N LYS A 2 -0.11 -18.61 -0.11
CA LYS A 2 -1.36 -17.89 0.25
C LYS A 2 -1.06 -16.50 0.80
N ALA A 3 -0.05 -16.38 1.67
CA ALA A 3 0.48 -15.09 2.12
C ALA A 3 1.08 -14.25 0.98
N SER A 4 1.76 -14.89 0.01
CA SER A 4 2.37 -14.18 -1.12
C SER A 4 1.35 -13.62 -2.11
N ALA A 5 0.21 -14.29 -2.31
CA ALA A 5 -0.81 -13.86 -3.26
C ALA A 5 -1.53 -12.59 -2.79
N THR A 6 -1.88 -12.51 -1.50
CA THR A 6 -2.48 -11.31 -0.92
C THR A 6 -1.50 -10.14 -0.94
N CYS A 7 -0.24 -10.35 -0.55
CA CYS A 7 0.78 -9.30 -0.63
C CYS A 7 1.00 -8.83 -2.08
N TYR A 8 0.98 -9.75 -3.04
CA TYR A 8 1.11 -9.40 -4.47
C TYR A 8 -0.06 -8.54 -4.94
N SER A 9 -1.30 -8.93 -4.65
CA SER A 9 -2.48 -8.11 -5.00
C SER A 9 -2.44 -6.73 -4.36
N LEU A 10 -1.97 -6.60 -3.12
CA LEU A 10 -1.82 -5.31 -2.44
C LEU A 10 -0.74 -4.44 -3.10
N ILE A 11 0.39 -5.04 -3.50
CA ILE A 11 1.46 -4.35 -4.22
C ILE A 11 0.94 -3.83 -5.56
N GLU A 12 0.23 -4.65 -6.34
CA GLU A 12 -0.32 -4.22 -7.63
C GLU A 12 -1.38 -3.12 -7.44
N THR A 13 -2.19 -3.21 -6.39
CA THR A 13 -3.17 -2.16 -6.06
C THR A 13 -2.49 -0.85 -5.64
N ALA A 14 -1.41 -0.91 -4.85
CA ALA A 14 -0.61 0.26 -4.49
C ALA A 14 0.00 0.93 -5.73
N LYS A 15 0.55 0.14 -6.66
CA LYS A 15 1.05 0.66 -7.95
C LYS A 15 -0.05 1.32 -8.78
N ALA A 16 -1.23 0.71 -8.85
CA ALA A 16 -2.38 1.26 -9.57
C ALA A 16 -2.86 2.61 -8.99
N ASN A 17 -2.67 2.84 -7.69
CA ASN A 17 -2.93 4.11 -7.03
C ASN A 17 -1.72 5.08 -7.06
N GLY A 18 -0.67 4.74 -7.81
CA GLY A 18 0.52 5.58 -7.95
C GLY A 18 1.42 5.59 -6.72
N LEU A 19 1.23 4.69 -5.76
CA LEU A 19 2.06 4.59 -4.56
C LEU A 19 3.33 3.80 -4.82
N GLU A 20 4.39 4.12 -4.06
CA GLU A 20 5.60 3.31 -4.05
C GLU A 20 5.36 2.03 -3.22
N PRO A 21 5.49 0.82 -3.81
CA PRO A 21 5.09 -0.41 -3.14
C PRO A 21 5.83 -0.72 -1.84
N SER A 22 7.13 -0.45 -1.78
CA SER A 22 7.93 -0.72 -0.58
C SER A 22 7.50 0.19 0.58
N ALA A 23 7.29 1.48 0.33
CA ALA A 23 6.81 2.46 1.29
C ALA A 23 5.40 2.13 1.75
N TYR A 24 4.52 1.72 0.84
CA TYR A 24 3.16 1.29 1.18
C TYR A 24 3.14 0.07 2.10
N ILE A 25 3.89 -0.99 1.75
CA ILE A 25 3.93 -2.19 2.60
C ILE A 25 4.58 -1.88 3.96
N HIS A 26 5.64 -1.07 3.99
CA HIS A 26 6.24 -0.65 5.25
C HIS A 26 5.25 0.14 6.12
N HIS A 27 4.50 1.07 5.51
CA HIS A 27 3.48 1.85 6.19
C HIS A 27 2.38 0.95 6.79
N VAL A 28 1.83 0.02 6.01
CA VAL A 28 0.83 -0.95 6.50
C VAL A 28 1.40 -1.76 7.66
N LEU A 29 2.58 -2.38 7.50
CA LEU A 29 3.17 -3.20 8.57
C LEU A 29 3.47 -2.42 9.86
N THR A 30 3.78 -1.12 9.74
CA THR A 30 4.06 -0.26 10.90
C THR A 30 2.80 0.10 11.67
N HIS A 31 1.67 0.31 10.98
CA HIS A 31 0.45 0.86 11.59
C HIS A 31 -0.69 -0.16 11.74
N ILE A 32 -0.59 -1.35 11.13
CA ILE A 32 -1.64 -2.38 11.18
C ILE A 32 -1.90 -2.90 12.60
N ALA A 33 -0.90 -2.87 13.48
CA ALA A 33 -1.06 -3.27 14.87
C ALA A 33 -1.87 -2.24 15.69
N ASP A 34 -1.84 -0.97 15.27
CA ASP A 34 -2.50 0.15 15.95
C ASP A 34 -3.92 0.42 15.41
N ALA A 35 -4.24 -0.09 14.22
CA ALA A 35 -5.53 0.05 13.58
C ALA A 35 -6.57 -0.91 14.20
N VAL A 36 -7.26 -0.43 15.25
CA VAL A 36 -8.31 -1.18 15.96
C VAL A 36 -9.73 -0.85 15.50
N THR A 37 -9.91 0.29 14.83
CA THR A 37 -11.20 0.72 14.26
C THR A 37 -11.21 0.57 12.73
N LEU A 38 -12.42 0.52 12.15
CA LEU A 38 -12.57 0.41 10.71
C LEU A 38 -12.00 1.63 10.00
N GLU A 39 -12.23 2.82 10.56
CA GLU A 39 -11.75 4.09 10.05
C GLU A 39 -10.22 4.13 10.01
N GLN A 40 -9.55 3.64 11.06
CA GLN A 40 -8.09 3.52 11.08
C GLN A 40 -7.60 2.53 10.02
N LEU A 41 -8.29 1.40 9.84
CA LEU A 41 -7.93 0.44 8.81
C LEU A 41 -8.10 1.03 7.40
N GLU A 42 -9.14 1.83 7.17
CA GLU A 42 -9.38 2.51 5.89
C GLU A 42 -8.25 3.48 5.53
N THR A 43 -7.62 4.15 6.51
CA THR A 43 -6.45 5.00 6.25
C THR A 43 -5.24 4.22 5.73
N LEU A 44 -5.17 2.91 6.00
CA LEU A 44 -4.09 2.05 5.52
C LEU A 44 -4.32 1.54 4.09
N LEU A 45 -5.51 1.77 3.51
CA LEU A 45 -5.84 1.29 2.18
C LEU A 45 -5.12 2.12 1.10
N PRO A 46 -4.78 1.53 -0.06
CA PRO A 46 -3.86 2.15 -1.01
C PRO A 46 -4.44 3.36 -1.74
N TRP A 47 -5.75 3.61 -1.65
CA TRP A 47 -6.40 4.83 -2.16
C TRP A 47 -6.50 5.94 -1.11
N ASN A 48 -6.28 5.62 0.16
CA ASN A 48 -6.43 6.56 1.29
C ASN A 48 -5.11 6.83 2.03
N ALA A 49 -4.09 6.00 1.79
CA ALA A 49 -2.77 6.14 2.39
C ALA A 49 -2.11 7.43 1.89
N GLU A 50 -1.85 8.36 2.81
CA GLU A 50 -1.14 9.62 2.55
C GLU A 50 0.37 9.38 2.40
N LEU A 51 0.74 8.65 1.36
CA LEU A 51 2.12 8.32 1.05
C LEU A 51 2.61 9.09 -0.18
N PRO A 52 3.91 9.40 -0.24
CA PRO A 52 4.46 10.05 -1.41
C PRO A 52 4.24 9.18 -2.65
N ALA A 53 3.75 9.81 -3.72
CA ALA A 53 3.57 9.15 -5.00
C ALA A 53 4.91 8.57 -5.50
N SER A 54 4.83 7.40 -6.12
CA SER A 54 5.97 6.71 -6.73
C SER A 54 6.56 7.58 -7.83
N LYS A 55 7.84 7.95 -7.68
CA LYS A 55 8.58 8.73 -8.69
C LYS A 55 8.89 7.95 -9.98
N LYS A 56 8.37 6.73 -10.15
CA LYS A 56 8.68 5.82 -11.27
C LYS A 56 7.64 5.78 -12.40
N ALA A 57 6.57 6.58 -12.34
CA ALA A 57 5.56 6.63 -13.42
C ALA A 57 6.11 7.08 -14.80
N ALA A 58 7.34 7.59 -14.87
CA ALA A 58 7.95 8.10 -16.10
C ALA A 58 8.91 7.15 -16.86
N GLN A 59 9.16 5.92 -16.37
CA GLN A 59 10.25 5.09 -16.91
C GLN A 59 9.85 3.70 -17.45
N TYR A 60 8.59 3.50 -17.80
CA TYR A 60 8.15 2.34 -18.59
C TYR A 60 7.52 2.81 -19.90
N GLY A 61 8.33 3.50 -20.70
CA GLY A 61 8.09 3.74 -22.13
C GLY A 61 9.01 2.88 -22.97
#